data_AF-Q3B218-F1
#
_entry.id   AF-Q3B218-F1
#
_cell.length_a   1.000
_cell.length_b   1.000
_cell.length_c   1.000
_cell.angle_alpha   90.00
_cell.angle_beta   90.00
_cell.angle_gamma   90.00
#
_symmetry.space_group_name_H-M   'P 1'
#
loop_
_entity.id
_entity.type
_entity.pdbx_description
1 polymer ?
#
loop_
_entity_poly.entity_id
_entity_poly.type
_entity_poly.pdbx_seq_one_letter_code
_entity_poly.pdbx_strand_id
1 'polypeptide(L)'
;MPLHKSAEKRLRQSERRNARNRARKKELKTLIKNMQKLIEARAAKSEVESAYRSAVQKLDRLGVKSYIHANKASRKKSQLTRLFNGYAEAE
;
A
#
# COMPACT_ATOMS: atom_id res chain seq x y z
N MET A 1 11.16 -13.41 -27.80
CA MET A 1 10.71 -12.22 -28.56
C MET A 1 9.33 -12.49 -29.14
N PRO A 2 8.43 -11.49 -29.27
CA PRO A 2 7.10 -11.70 -29.87
C PRO A 2 7.19 -12.14 -31.33
N LEU A 3 6.46 -13.19 -31.72
CA LEU A 3 6.42 -13.70 -33.10
C LEU A 3 5.25 -13.11 -33.91
N HIS A 4 4.25 -12.53 -33.24
CA HIS A 4 3.05 -11.96 -33.87
C HIS A 4 2.83 -10.51 -33.43
N LYS A 5 2.27 -9.67 -34.32
CA LYS A 5 1.96 -8.25 -34.03
C LYS A 5 1.08 -8.08 -32.78
N SER A 6 0.17 -9.02 -32.53
CA SER A 6 -0.67 -9.05 -31.33
C SER A 6 0.14 -9.28 -30.06
N ALA A 7 1.12 -10.18 -30.08
CA ALA A 7 2.00 -10.47 -28.96
C ALA A 7 2.88 -9.26 -28.60
N GLU A 8 3.41 -8.56 -29.62
CA GLU A 8 4.18 -7.33 -29.41
C GLU A 8 3.34 -6.23 -28.75
N LYS A 9 2.09 -6.04 -29.20
CA LYS A 9 1.14 -5.12 -28.57
C LYS A 9 0.85 -5.50 -27.11
N ARG A 10 0.69 -6.80 -26.81
CA ARG A 10 0.45 -7.29 -25.44
C ARG A 10 1.67 -7.03 -24.54
N LEU A 11 2.88 -7.20 -25.05
CA LEU A 11 4.12 -6.88 -24.33
C LEU A 11 4.15 -5.40 -23.92
N ARG A 12 3.95 -4.48 -24.88
CA ARG A 12 3.91 -3.03 -24.61
C ARG A 12 2.84 -2.65 -23.59
N GLN A 13 1.67 -3.27 -23.65
CA GLN A 13 0.59 -3.04 -22.67
C GLN A 13 0.95 -3.57 -21.28
N SER A 14 1.58 -4.75 -21.21
CA SER A 14 2.02 -5.38 -19.97
C SER A 14 3.04 -4.52 -19.23
N GLU A 15 4.04 -4.00 -19.92
CA GLU A 15 5.06 -3.11 -19.35
C GLU A 15 4.45 -1.86 -18.74
N ARG A 16 3.55 -1.19 -19.49
CA ARG A 16 2.82 0.00 -18.99
C ARG A 16 1.98 -0.31 -17.76
N ARG A 17 1.29 -1.46 -17.74
CA ARG A 17 0.50 -1.91 -16.58
C ARG A 17 1.40 -2.23 -15.40
N ASN A 18 2.51 -2.94 -15.62
CA ASN A 18 3.49 -3.30 -14.60
C ASN A 18 4.10 -2.06 -13.94
N ALA A 19 4.51 -1.06 -14.73
CA ALA A 19 5.02 0.21 -14.22
C ALA A 19 4.02 0.90 -13.29
N ARG A 20 2.75 1.03 -13.70
CA ARG A 20 1.68 1.62 -12.87
C ARG A 20 1.40 0.81 -11.60
N ASN A 21 1.37 -0.52 -11.71
CA ASN A 21 1.16 -1.42 -10.57
C ASN A 21 2.30 -1.32 -9.56
N ARG A 22 3.54 -1.26 -10.05
CA ARG A 22 4.75 -1.12 -9.23
C ARG A 22 4.75 0.22 -8.49
N ALA A 23 4.47 1.33 -9.18
CA ALA A 23 4.42 2.65 -8.57
C ALA A 23 3.40 2.71 -7.42
N ARG A 24 2.16 2.26 -7.67
CA ARG A 24 1.09 2.26 -6.65
C ARG A 24 1.39 1.35 -5.45
N LYS A 25 1.97 0.17 -5.70
CA LYS A 25 2.41 -0.74 -4.62
C LYS A 25 3.58 -0.16 -3.84
N LYS A 26 4.51 0.54 -4.51
CA LYS A 26 5.64 1.24 -3.87
C LYS A 26 5.14 2.35 -2.96
N GLU A 27 4.21 3.19 -3.42
CA GLU A 27 3.59 4.25 -2.61
C GLU A 27 2.95 3.69 -1.33
N LEU A 28 2.17 2.60 -1.44
CA LEU A 28 1.60 1.93 -0.26
C LEU A 28 2.69 1.43 0.69
N LYS A 29 3.75 0.80 0.17
CA LYS A 29 4.88 0.31 0.98
C LYS A 29 5.59 1.46 1.69
N THR A 30 5.75 2.62 1.05
CA THR A 30 6.34 3.82 1.66
C THR A 30 5.48 4.33 2.80
N LEU A 31 4.16 4.45 2.62
CA LEU A 31 3.25 4.92 3.68
C LEU A 31 3.29 4.01 4.91
N ILE A 32 3.25 2.68 4.71
CA ILE A 32 3.34 1.71 5.81
C ILE A 32 4.69 1.82 6.53
N LYS A 33 5.80 1.93 5.78
CA LYS A 33 7.13 2.12 6.37
C LYS A 33 7.24 3.41 7.17
N ASN A 34 6.63 4.50 6.69
CA ASN A 34 6.64 5.78 7.40
C ASN A 34 5.92 5.64 8.75
N MET A 35 4.76 4.99 8.79
CA MET A 35 4.06 4.71 10.04
C MET A 35 4.90 3.86 11.01
N GLN A 36 5.56 2.81 10.50
CA GLN A 36 6.45 1.96 11.32
C GLN A 36 7.64 2.75 11.89
N LYS A 37 8.26 3.61 11.09
CA LYS A 37 9.35 4.48 11.54
C LYS A 37 8.92 5.46 12.63
N LEU A 38 7.72 6.04 12.52
CA LEU A 38 7.18 6.94 13.55
C LEU A 38 6.95 6.20 14.86
N ILE A 39 6.43 4.97 14.80
CA ILE A 39 6.25 4.10 15.96
C ILE A 39 7.60 3.72 16.60
N GLU A 40 8.59 3.34 15.79
CA GLU A 40 9.96 3.04 16.25
C GLU A 40 10.62 4.26 16.91
N ALA A 41 10.37 5.47 16.37
CA ALA A 41 10.89 6.72 16.89
C ALA A 41 10.11 7.28 18.10
N ARG A 42 9.04 6.60 18.55
CA ARG A 42 8.12 7.08 19.60
C ARG A 42 7.61 8.52 19.35
N ALA A 43 7.23 8.79 18.10
CA ALA A 43 6.67 10.08 17.71
C ALA A 43 5.28 10.29 18.31
N ALA A 44 4.84 11.54 18.43
CA ALA A 44 3.54 11.86 19.02
C ALA A 44 2.39 11.08 18.36
N LYS A 45 1.42 10.63 19.16
CA LYS A 45 0.18 9.95 18.74
C LYS A 45 -0.45 10.51 17.47
N SER A 46 -0.51 11.84 17.37
CA SER A 46 -1.13 12.57 16.27
C SER A 46 -0.42 12.33 14.93
N GLU A 47 0.92 12.22 14.93
CA GLU A 47 1.70 11.95 13.74
C GLU A 47 1.49 10.51 13.26
N VAL A 48 1.50 9.56 14.21
CA VAL A 48 1.25 8.15 13.93
C VAL A 48 -0.17 7.96 13.39
N GLU A 49 -1.16 8.66 13.97
CA GLU A 49 -2.55 8.63 13.51
C GLU A 49 -2.69 9.18 12.08
N SER A 50 -2.02 10.30 11.77
CA SER A 50 -2.01 10.87 10.42
C SER A 50 -1.41 9.90 9.38
N ALA A 51 -0.30 9.25 9.73
CA ALA A 51 0.32 8.22 8.90
C ALA A 51 -0.58 7.00 8.71
N TYR A 52 -1.26 6.55 9.78
CA TYR A 52 -2.23 5.46 9.74
C TYR A 52 -3.41 5.79 8.80
N ARG A 53 -4.04 6.96 8.96
CA ARG A 53 -5.17 7.40 8.11
C ARG A 53 -4.77 7.45 6.64
N SER A 54 -3.57 7.98 6.35
CA SER A 54 -3.01 8.03 4.99
C SER A 54 -2.78 6.63 4.40
N ALA A 55 -2.22 5.71 5.18
CA ALA A 55 -1.98 4.33 4.76
C ALA A 55 -3.28 3.57 4.51
N VAL A 56 -4.28 3.69 5.40
CA VAL A 56 -5.60 3.07 5.26
C VAL A 56 -6.34 3.59 4.03
N GLN A 57 -6.38 4.92 3.84
CA GLN A 57 -7.02 5.52 2.66
C GLN A 57 -6.40 4.98 1.36
N LYS A 58 -5.06 4.88 1.30
CA LYS A 58 -4.38 4.34 0.13
C LYS A 58 -4.70 2.86 -0.08
N LEU A 59 -4.70 2.07 0.99
CA LEU A 59 -4.96 0.64 0.97
C LEU A 59 -6.37 0.34 0.43
N ASP A 60 -7.38 1.04 0.93
CA ASP A 60 -8.78 0.88 0.50
C ASP A 60 -8.93 1.26 -0.98
N ARG A 61 -8.33 2.37 -1.42
CA ARG A 61 -8.31 2.77 -2.84
C ARG A 61 -7.65 1.73 -3.75
N LEU A 62 -6.56 1.09 -3.31
CA LEU A 62 -5.88 0.06 -4.09
C LEU A 62 -6.63 -1.27 -4.10
N GLY A 63 -7.38 -1.58 -3.04
CA GLY A 63 -8.30 -2.71 -2.96
C GLY A 63 -9.46 -2.57 -3.94
N VAL A 64 -10.13 -1.41 -3.94
CA VAL A 64 -11.26 -1.13 -4.87
C VAL A 64 -10.81 -1.16 -6.33
N LYS A 65 -9.64 -0.61 -6.63
CA LYS A 65 -9.12 -0.59 -8.01
C LYS A 65 -8.38 -1.88 -8.41
N SER A 66 -8.47 -2.95 -7.62
CA SER A 66 -7.87 -4.27 -7.87
C SER A 66 -6.35 -4.26 -8.11
N TYR A 67 -5.61 -3.28 -7.59
CA TYR A 67 -4.14 -3.31 -7.58
C TYR A 67 -3.61 -4.29 -6.54
N ILE A 68 -4.39 -4.48 -5.48
CA ILE A 68 -4.27 -5.53 -4.49
C ILE A 68 -5.65 -6.18 -4.33
N HIS A 69 -5.70 -7.47 -4.03
CA HIS A 69 -6.97 -8.16 -3.79
C HIS A 69 -7.69 -7.57 -2.56
N ALA A 70 -9.02 -7.52 -2.57
CA ALA A 70 -9.83 -6.99 -1.47
C ALA A 70 -9.45 -7.65 -0.12
N ASN A 71 -9.39 -8.98 -0.06
CA ASN A 71 -8.94 -9.71 1.15
C ASN A 71 -7.53 -9.32 1.62
N LYS A 72 -6.62 -9.01 0.68
CA LYS A 72 -5.27 -8.54 1.03
C LYS A 72 -5.31 -7.11 1.60
N ALA A 73 -6.17 -6.25 1.05
CA ALA A 73 -6.42 -4.92 1.60
C ALA A 73 -7.01 -5.04 3.03
N SER A 74 -8.09 -5.80 3.22
CA SER A 74 -8.72 -5.99 4.53
C SER A 74 -7.77 -6.58 5.58
N ARG A 75 -6.99 -7.61 5.22
CA ARG A 75 -5.97 -8.18 6.11
C ARG A 75 -4.92 -7.15 6.51
N LYS A 76 -4.44 -6.34 5.55
CA LYS A 76 -3.45 -5.31 5.84
C LYS A 76 -4.03 -4.19 6.70
N LYS A 77 -5.30 -3.82 6.49
CA LYS A 77 -6.01 -2.83 7.32
C LYS A 77 -6.04 -3.32 8.77
N SER A 78 -6.52 -4.53 9.01
CA SER A 78 -6.53 -5.17 10.34
C SER A 78 -5.15 -5.21 11.00
N GLN A 79 -4.09 -5.55 10.25
CA GLN A 79 -2.72 -5.53 10.77
C GLN A 79 -2.26 -4.13 11.19
N LEU A 80 -2.56 -3.10 10.39
CA LEU A 80 -2.20 -1.71 10.70
C LEU A 80 -2.99 -1.17 11.90
N THR A 81 -4.29 -1.47 11.97
CA THR A 81 -5.14 -1.06 13.10
C THR A 81 -4.65 -1.69 14.40
N ARG A 82 -4.30 -2.98 14.40
CA ARG A 82 -3.73 -3.64 15.59
C ARG A 82 -2.43 -2.99 16.04
N LEU A 83 -1.56 -2.61 15.10
CA LEU A 83 -0.30 -1.93 15.40
C LEU A 83 -0.54 -0.52 15.97
N PHE A 84 -1.47 0.23 15.38
CA PHE A 84 -1.85 1.56 15.85
C PHE A 84 -2.46 1.52 17.25
N ASN A 85 -3.41 0.60 17.50
CA ASN A 85 -4.01 0.45 18.82
C ASN A 85 -2.96 0.05 19.87
N GLY A 86 -2.08 -0.91 19.56
CA GLY A 86 -1.00 -1.28 20.47
C GLY A 86 -0.03 -0.14 20.79
N TYR A 87 0.17 0.80 19.88
CA TYR A 87 0.93 2.02 20.14
C TYR A 87 0.13 3.03 20.98
N ALA A 88 -1.15 3.22 20.66
CA ALA A 88 -2.03 4.17 21.32
C ALA A 88 -2.36 3.84 22.79
N GLU A 89 -2.21 2.56 23.19
CA GLU A 89 -2.34 2.07 24.57
C GLU A 89 -1.01 2.14 25.35
N ALA A 90 0.12 2.28 24.67
CA ALA A 90 1.45 2.36 25.29
C ALA A 90 1.87 3.80 25.63
N GLU A 91 1.20 4.79 25.03
CA GLU A 91 1.27 6.22 25.36
C GLU A 91 0.13 6.62 26.29
#